data_AF-A0A1H3DN35-F1
#
_entry.id   AF-A0A1H3DN35-F1
#
_cell.length_a   1.000
_cell.length_b   1.000
_cell.length_c   1.000
_cell.angle_alpha   90.00
_cell.angle_beta   90.00
_cell.angle_gamma   90.00
#
_symmetry.space_group_name_H-M   'P 1'
#
loop_
_entity.id
_entity.type
_entity.pdbx_description
1 polymer ?
#
loop_
_entity_poly.entity_id
_entity_poly.type
_entity_poly.pdbx_seq_one_letter_code
_entity_poly.pdbx_strand_id
1 'polypeptide(L)'
;MSAIHRLLERAQPGSHGGVAQHIRRGEILRQRIAERWHLRRPEQWRLKHVRWVLEHGLPDVGPATRYHYYRTVRVIAAVLGHWPDWEPHLRGSWTTPTGAGPRASAERGGRPPKLAQRARR
;
A
#
# COMPACT_ATOMS: atom_id res chain seq x y z
N MET A 1 -0.43 18.09 9.39
CA MET A 1 -0.36 16.60 9.44
C MET A 1 -1.46 16.01 8.57
N SER A 2 -1.14 15.11 7.62
CA SER A 2 -2.11 14.56 6.66
C SER A 2 -2.95 13.40 7.25
N ALA A 3 -4.00 12.97 6.51
CA ALA A 3 -4.76 11.77 6.87
C ALA A 3 -3.92 10.48 6.72
N ILE A 4 -3.04 10.41 5.71
CA ILE A 4 -2.14 9.28 5.50
C ILE A 4 -1.13 9.13 6.63
N HIS A 5 -0.57 10.24 7.11
CA HIS A 5 0.37 10.23 8.24
C HIS A 5 -0.25 9.56 9.47
N ARG A 6 -1.41 10.07 9.91
CA ARG A 6 -2.15 9.54 11.07
C ARG A 6 -2.51 8.06 10.90
N LEU A 7 -2.91 7.66 9.70
CA LEU A 7 -3.29 6.28 9.39
C LEU A 7 -2.09 5.34 9.54
N LEU A 8 -0.96 5.66 8.92
CA LEU A 8 0.20 4.77 8.87
C LEU A 8 1.00 4.76 10.19
N GLU A 9 1.05 5.89 10.89
CA GLU A 9 1.65 6.01 12.22
C GLU A 9 1.02 5.05 13.22
N ARG A 10 -0.32 4.94 13.21
CA ARG A 10 -1.05 4.02 14.11
C ARG A 10 -0.98 2.56 13.68
N ALA A 11 -0.77 2.30 12.41
CA ALA A 11 -0.92 0.97 11.82
C ALA A 11 0.32 0.09 11.90
N GLN A 12 1.51 0.67 12.05
CA GLN A 12 2.78 -0.05 11.93
C GLN A 12 3.44 -0.26 13.31
N PRO A 13 3.63 -1.51 13.77
CA PRO A 13 4.25 -1.81 15.06
C PRO A 13 5.79 -1.74 15.03
N GLY A 14 6.35 -1.06 14.02
CA GLY A 14 7.79 -1.07 13.73
C GLY A 14 8.55 0.09 14.37
N SER A 15 9.87 0.09 14.19
CA SER A 15 10.73 1.20 14.60
C SER A 15 10.29 2.51 13.92
N HIS A 16 10.58 3.65 14.57
CA HIS A 16 10.29 4.99 14.03
C HIS A 16 10.76 5.15 12.57
N GLY A 17 11.94 4.60 12.21
CA GLY A 17 12.46 4.62 10.84
C GLY A 17 11.60 3.83 9.84
N GLY A 18 11.07 2.67 10.24
CA GLY A 18 10.18 1.86 9.40
C GLY A 18 8.83 2.56 9.17
N VAL A 19 8.27 3.15 10.22
CA VAL A 19 7.01 3.92 10.14
C VAL A 19 7.18 5.16 9.24
N ALA A 20 8.28 5.90 9.39
CA ALA A 20 8.57 7.08 8.58
C ALA A 20 8.68 6.75 7.08
N GLN A 21 9.26 5.60 6.72
CA GLN A 21 9.32 5.17 5.33
C GLN A 21 7.93 4.83 4.76
N HIS A 22 7.05 4.20 5.56
CA HIS A 22 5.67 3.98 5.16
C HIS A 22 4.94 5.29 4.93
N ILE A 23 5.07 6.24 5.85
CA ILE A 23 4.48 7.58 5.73
C ILE A 23 4.95 8.28 4.44
N ARG A 24 6.27 8.32 4.19
CA ARG A 24 6.83 8.95 2.98
C ARG A 24 6.24 8.34 1.70
N ARG A 25 6.20 7.01 1.61
CA ARG A 25 5.62 6.32 0.43
C ARG A 25 4.11 6.56 0.33
N GLY A 26 3.40 6.56 1.46
CA GLY A 26 1.98 6.87 1.52
C GLY A 26 1.63 8.26 1.01
N GLU A 27 2.47 9.27 1.32
CA GLU A 27 2.28 10.63 0.82
C GLU A 27 2.45 10.72 -0.70
N ILE A 28 3.42 10.00 -1.25
CA ILE A 28 3.60 9.91 -2.70
C ILE A 28 2.40 9.24 -3.36
N LEU A 29 1.90 8.12 -2.81
CA LEU A 29 0.67 7.49 -3.29
C LEU A 29 -0.52 8.48 -3.26
N ARG A 30 -0.66 9.24 -2.16
CA ARG A 30 -1.70 10.25 -2.01
C ARG A 30 -1.58 11.35 -3.05
N GLN A 31 -0.38 11.82 -3.31
CA GLN A 31 -0.14 12.84 -4.31
C GLN A 31 -0.54 12.33 -5.71
N ARG A 32 -0.08 11.14 -6.11
CA ARG A 32 -0.43 10.54 -7.42
C ARG A 32 -1.93 10.32 -7.59
N ILE A 33 -2.62 9.87 -6.54
CA ILE A 33 -4.08 9.67 -6.59
C ILE A 33 -4.81 11.02 -6.61
N ALA A 34 -4.35 12.00 -5.85
CA ALA A 34 -4.96 13.33 -5.83
C ALA A 34 -4.75 14.11 -7.14
N GLU A 35 -3.59 13.95 -7.79
CA GLU A 35 -3.30 14.55 -9.10
C GLU A 35 -4.26 14.05 -10.16
N ARG A 36 -4.60 12.75 -10.15
CA ARG A 36 -5.44 12.13 -11.18
C ARG A 36 -6.95 12.15 -10.88
N TRP A 37 -7.35 12.02 -9.62
CA TRP A 37 -8.77 11.88 -9.24
C TRP A 37 -9.25 12.92 -8.20
N HIS A 38 -8.39 13.84 -7.76
CA HIS A 38 -8.68 14.81 -6.70
C HIS A 38 -9.07 14.19 -5.33
N LEU A 39 -8.75 12.90 -5.12
CA LEU A 39 -9.03 12.17 -3.88
C LEU A 39 -7.86 12.29 -2.91
N ARG A 40 -7.97 13.23 -1.96
CA ARG A 40 -6.91 13.53 -1.00
C ARG A 40 -6.92 12.64 0.24
N ARG A 41 -8.05 11.99 0.53
CA ARG A 41 -8.24 11.21 1.75
C ARG A 41 -8.16 9.70 1.46
N PRO A 42 -7.38 8.92 2.23
CA PRO A 42 -7.24 7.48 2.01
C PRO A 42 -8.55 6.71 2.10
N GLU A 43 -9.51 7.18 2.90
CA GLU A 43 -10.83 6.56 3.04
C GLU A 43 -11.67 6.63 1.75
N GLN A 44 -11.31 7.51 0.80
CA GLN A 44 -11.95 7.61 -0.51
C GLN A 44 -11.32 6.67 -1.54
N TRP A 45 -10.18 6.05 -1.22
CA TRP A 45 -9.45 5.24 -2.19
C TRP A 45 -10.18 3.93 -2.45
N ARG A 46 -10.14 3.50 -3.70
CA ARG A 46 -10.64 2.21 -4.15
C ARG A 46 -9.47 1.44 -4.77
N LEU A 47 -9.64 0.13 -4.89
CA LEU A 47 -8.68 -0.77 -5.52
C LEU A 47 -8.11 -0.22 -6.83
N LYS A 48 -8.96 0.30 -7.72
CA LYS A 48 -8.53 0.86 -9.01
C LYS A 48 -7.52 2.01 -8.88
N HIS A 49 -7.63 2.84 -7.84
CA HIS A 49 -6.74 3.99 -7.65
C HIS A 49 -5.35 3.50 -7.24
N VAL A 50 -5.27 2.62 -6.24
CA VAL A 50 -3.99 2.11 -5.75
C VAL A 50 -3.31 1.20 -6.76
N ARG A 51 -4.09 0.38 -7.49
CA ARG A 51 -3.56 -0.48 -8.55
C ARG A 51 -2.98 0.35 -9.68
N TRP A 52 -3.69 1.37 -10.13
CA TRP A 52 -3.18 2.27 -11.16
C TRP A 52 -1.88 2.95 -10.75
N VAL A 53 -1.72 3.37 -9.49
CA VAL A 53 -0.44 3.96 -9.05
C VAL A 53 0.71 2.95 -9.14
N LEU A 54 0.47 1.69 -8.76
CA LEU A 54 1.48 0.64 -8.84
C LEU A 54 1.85 0.31 -10.29
N GLU A 55 0.88 0.33 -11.20
CA GLU A 55 1.10 0.04 -12.63
C GLU A 55 1.70 1.23 -13.39
N HIS A 56 1.17 2.44 -13.19
CA HIS A 56 1.40 3.59 -14.06
C HIS A 56 1.87 4.85 -13.30
N GLY A 57 1.49 5.01 -12.03
CA GLY A 57 1.81 6.22 -11.25
C GLY A 57 3.25 6.30 -10.74
N LEU A 58 4.08 5.31 -11.06
CA LEU A 58 5.47 5.19 -10.65
C LEU A 58 6.37 4.77 -11.83
N PRO A 59 6.42 5.55 -12.94
CA PRO A 59 7.11 5.14 -14.17
C PRO A 59 8.63 4.94 -13.94
N ASP A 60 9.27 5.83 -13.19
CA ASP A 60 10.73 5.88 -13.04
C ASP A 60 11.28 5.04 -11.86
N VAL A 61 10.44 4.20 -11.24
CA VAL A 61 10.88 3.38 -10.10
C VAL A 61 11.15 1.94 -10.52
N GLY A 62 12.31 1.43 -10.09
CA GLY A 62 12.67 0.03 -10.30
C GLY A 62 11.76 -0.95 -9.52
N PRO A 63 11.79 -2.25 -9.87
CA PRO A 63 10.91 -3.25 -9.28
C PRO A 63 10.99 -3.35 -7.75
N ALA A 64 12.19 -3.27 -7.17
CA ALA A 64 12.38 -3.32 -5.72
C ALA A 64 11.71 -2.14 -5.01
N THR A 65 11.81 -0.94 -5.59
CA THR A 65 11.15 0.26 -5.08
C THR A 65 9.64 0.14 -5.20
N ARG A 66 9.13 -0.33 -6.35
CA ARG A 66 7.70 -0.57 -6.57
C ARG A 66 7.14 -1.59 -5.59
N TYR A 67 7.90 -2.64 -5.25
CA TYR A 67 7.56 -3.60 -4.20
C TYR A 67 7.38 -2.93 -2.84
N HIS A 68 8.19 -1.94 -2.48
CA HIS A 68 8.01 -1.20 -1.22
C HIS A 68 6.76 -0.29 -1.22
N TYR A 69 6.38 0.27 -2.37
CA TYR A 69 5.09 0.94 -2.53
C TYR A 69 3.94 -0.04 -2.35
N TYR A 70 4.01 -1.22 -2.99
CA TYR A 70 3.05 -2.30 -2.79
C TYR A 70 2.92 -2.68 -1.31
N ARG A 71 4.04 -2.86 -0.58
CA ARG A 71 3.99 -3.12 0.88
C ARG A 71 3.24 -2.04 1.64
N THR A 72 3.34 -0.77 1.22
CA THR A 72 2.60 0.34 1.85
C THR A 72 1.11 0.28 1.50
N VAL A 73 0.75 -0.04 0.25
CA VAL A 73 -0.65 -0.26 -0.17
C VAL A 73 -1.29 -1.39 0.64
N ARG A 74 -0.57 -2.49 0.90
CA ARG A 74 -1.08 -3.59 1.74
C ARG A 74 -1.49 -3.10 3.12
N VAL A 75 -0.64 -2.28 3.76
CA VAL A 75 -0.92 -1.72 5.09
C VAL A 75 -2.16 -0.84 5.04
N ILE A 76 -2.26 0.06 4.06
CA ILE A 76 -3.41 0.94 3.89
C ILE A 76 -4.69 0.12 3.71
N ALA A 77 -4.68 -0.85 2.79
CA ALA A 77 -5.84 -1.72 2.54
C ALA A 77 -6.25 -2.50 3.79
N ALA A 78 -5.30 -3.00 4.57
CA ALA A 78 -5.60 -3.72 5.80
C ALA A 78 -6.19 -2.80 6.90
N VAL A 79 -5.69 -1.58 7.03
CA VAL A 79 -6.20 -0.60 8.01
C VAL A 79 -7.61 -0.14 7.64
N LEU A 80 -7.89 0.03 6.35
CA LEU A 80 -9.23 0.36 5.85
C LEU A 80 -10.19 -0.85 5.85
N GLY A 81 -9.70 -2.05 6.21
CA GLY A 81 -10.50 -3.28 6.22
C GLY A 81 -10.78 -3.88 4.83
N HIS A 82 -10.15 -3.36 3.78
CA HIS A 82 -10.34 -3.80 2.40
C HIS A 82 -9.35 -4.89 1.94
N TRP A 83 -8.43 -5.32 2.80
CA TRP A 83 -7.37 -6.27 2.39
C TRP A 83 -7.90 -7.56 1.76
N PRO A 84 -8.86 -8.30 2.36
CA PRO A 84 -9.35 -9.55 1.78
C PRO A 84 -9.91 -9.36 0.36
N ASP A 85 -10.61 -8.24 0.13
CA ASP A 85 -11.23 -7.93 -1.16
C ASP A 85 -10.20 -7.43 -2.18
N TRP A 86 -9.20 -6.66 -1.74
CA TRP A 86 -8.23 -6.03 -2.65
C TRP A 86 -7.07 -6.96 -3.00
N GLU A 87 -6.66 -7.87 -2.11
CA GLU A 87 -5.48 -8.71 -2.28
C GLU A 87 -5.45 -9.47 -3.61
N PRO A 88 -6.53 -10.16 -4.05
CA PRO A 88 -6.49 -10.95 -5.28
C PRO A 88 -6.24 -10.07 -6.51
N HIS A 89 -6.71 -8.82 -6.46
CA HIS A 89 -6.65 -7.87 -7.57
C HIS A 89 -5.43 -6.94 -7.51
N LEU A 90 -4.63 -7.00 -6.46
CA LEU A 90 -3.36 -6.27 -6.33
C LEU A 90 -2.15 -7.11 -6.75
N ARG A 91 -2.37 -8.34 -7.23
CA ARG A 91 -1.33 -9.22 -7.77
C ARG A 91 -0.82 -8.69 -9.11
N GLY A 92 0.50 -8.62 -9.27
CA GLY A 92 1.16 -8.07 -10.45
C GLY A 92 2.69 -8.11 -10.32
N SER A 93 3.43 -7.57 -11.28
CA SER A 93 4.91 -7.58 -11.30
C SER A 93 5.54 -7.02 -10.01
N TRP A 94 4.90 -6.04 -9.37
CA TRP A 94 5.33 -5.40 -8.13
C TRP A 94 5.16 -6.22 -6.85
N THR A 95 4.58 -7.43 -6.90
CA THR A 95 4.45 -8.27 -5.69
C THR A 95 5.78 -8.86 -5.24
N THR A 96 6.79 -8.88 -6.12
CA THR A 96 8.15 -9.32 -5.82
C THR A 96 9.15 -8.19 -6.07
N PRO A 97 10.25 -8.12 -5.29
CA PRO A 97 11.27 -7.09 -5.47
C PRO A 97 12.02 -7.21 -6.79
N THR A 98 11.96 -8.37 -7.47
CA THR A 98 12.59 -8.61 -8.77
C THR A 98 11.72 -8.19 -9.96
N GLY A 99 10.43 -7.92 -9.75
CA GLY A 99 9.50 -7.61 -10.85
C GLY A 99 8.94 -8.83 -11.56
N ALA A 100 9.31 -10.05 -11.15
CA ALA A 100 8.92 -11.30 -11.81
C ALA A 100 7.44 -11.68 -11.62
N GLY A 101 6.67 -10.88 -10.87
CA GLY A 101 5.26 -11.20 -10.58
C GLY A 101 5.07 -12.10 -9.36
N PRO A 102 3.83 -12.50 -9.08
CA PRO A 102 3.51 -13.40 -7.98
C PRO A 102 4.15 -14.78 -8.22
N ARG A 103 4.77 -15.35 -7.17
CA ARG A 103 5.22 -16.75 -7.21
C ARG A 103 4.00 -17.67 -7.30
N ALA A 104 4.14 -18.87 -7.85
CA ALA A 104 3.07 -19.88 -7.89
C ALA A 104 2.43 -20.13 -6.49
N SER A 105 3.21 -20.02 -5.41
CA SER A 105 2.72 -20.13 -4.04
C SER A 105 1.82 -18.98 -3.56
N ALA A 106 1.80 -17.84 -4.27
CA ALA A 106 0.98 -16.66 -3.96
C ALA A 106 -0.48 -16.81 -4.41
N GLU A 107 -0.82 -17.83 -5.22
CA GLU A 107 -2.20 -18.13 -5.60
C GLU A 107 -3.09 -18.46 -4.40
N ARG A 108 -2.49 -18.97 -3.31
CA ARG A 108 -3.15 -19.35 -2.05
C ARG A 108 -3.64 -18.17 -1.18
N GLY A 109 -3.52 -16.94 -1.67
CA GLY A 109 -3.90 -15.75 -0.90
C GLY A 109 -2.78 -15.28 0.04
N GLY A 110 -2.40 -14.02 -0.09
CA GLY A 110 -1.40 -13.41 0.78
C GLY A 110 -1.92 -13.17 2.20
N ARG A 111 -1.15 -13.60 3.21
CA ARG A 111 -1.42 -13.25 4.63
C ARG A 111 -1.56 -11.72 4.77
N PRO A 112 -2.56 -11.22 5.52
CA PRO A 112 -2.65 -9.79 5.82
C PRO A 112 -1.35 -9.28 6.45
N PRO A 113 -0.95 -8.03 6.16
CA PRO A 113 0.21 -7.43 6.81
C PRO A 113 0.01 -7.42 8.32
N LYS A 114 1.08 -7.64 9.08
CA LYS A 114 1.06 -7.51 10.53
C LYS A 114 0.82 -6.04 10.88
N LEU A 115 -0.39 -5.73 11.31
CA LEU A 115 -0.74 -4.42 11.83
C LEU A 115 -0.37 -4.36 13.31
N ALA A 116 -0.02 -3.18 13.81
CA ALA A 116 0.02 -2.94 15.24
C ALA A 116 -1.36 -3.30 15.77
N GLN A 117 -1.41 -4.20 16.75
CA GLN A 117 -2.62 -4.81 17.29
C GLN A 117 -3.75 -3.78 17.35
N ARG A 118 -4.92 -4.14 16.77
CA ARG A 118 -6.15 -3.33 16.87
C ARG A 118 -6.30 -2.90 18.32
N ALA A 119 -6.10 -1.61 18.60
CA ALA A 119 -6.70 -0.99 19.76
C ALA A 119 -8.21 -1.04 19.48
N ARG A 120 -8.83 -2.15 19.88
CA ARG A 120 -10.27 -2.20 20.09
C ARG A 120 -10.53 -1.08 21.10
N ARG A 121 -11.17 -0.01 20.66
CA ARG A 121 -12.01 0.81 21.54
C ARG A 121 -13.44 0.47 21.20
#